data_AF-N9QGU3-F1
#
_entry.id   AF-N9QGU3-F1
#
_cell.length_a   1.000
_cell.length_b   1.000
_cell.length_c   1.000
_cell.angle_alpha   90.00
_cell.angle_beta   90.00
_cell.angle_gamma   90.00
#
_symmetry.space_group_name_H-M   'P 1'
#
loop_
_entity.id
_entity.type
_entity.pdbx_description
1 polymer ?
#
loop_
_entity_poly.entity_id
_entity_poly.type
_entity_poly.pdbx_seq_one_letter_code
_entity_poly.pdbx_strand_id
1 'polypeptide(L)'
;MDLQTQVEKKLCEDEHLYFTRRFFKPRMGFKFTVNWHHVYISWIIDQVIAGEIANVVINVPPGAGKTELTTNLIPRGLALNARSRFLYLSFSQSLVAPHLHYGATILPKNGQYITFAVGGQYRKVKQSILPPRTQLGINAEDEAMVLDIVGSFIDEHLLRGT
;
A
#
# COMPACT_ATOMS: atom_id res chain seq x y z
N MET A 1 1.95 32.48 -15.61
CA MET A 1 2.79 31.29 -15.48
C MET A 1 3.53 31.13 -16.80
N ASP A 2 4.86 31.00 -16.78
CA ASP A 2 5.65 30.87 -18.01
C ASP A 2 5.23 29.64 -18.83
N LEU A 3 5.38 29.69 -20.16
CA LEU A 3 4.93 28.63 -21.08
C LEU A 3 5.61 27.30 -20.74
N GLN A 4 6.90 27.34 -20.40
CA GLN A 4 7.66 26.16 -20.00
C GLN A 4 7.04 25.52 -18.75
N THR A 5 6.72 26.31 -17.74
CA THR A 5 6.09 25.83 -16.51
C THR A 5 4.71 25.21 -16.76
N GLN A 6 3.95 25.73 -17.72
CA GLN A 6 2.65 25.15 -18.10
C GLN A 6 2.82 23.76 -18.75
N VAL A 7 3.80 23.60 -19.64
CA VAL A 7 4.12 22.31 -20.26
C VAL A 7 4.62 21.31 -19.22
N GLU A 8 5.55 21.70 -18.34
CA GLU A 8 6.05 20.83 -17.27
C GLU A 8 4.93 20.38 -16.34
N LYS A 9 4.01 21.29 -16.00
CA LYS A 9 2.83 20.98 -15.20
C LYS A 9 1.97 19.93 -15.90
N LYS A 10 1.65 20.13 -17.18
CA LYS A 10 0.81 19.22 -17.94
C LYS A 10 1.43 17.82 -18.05
N LEU A 11 2.74 17.74 -18.30
CA LEU A 11 3.47 16.47 -18.31
C LEU A 11 3.48 15.78 -16.95
N CYS A 12 3.56 16.53 -15.85
CA CYS A 12 3.45 15.98 -14.50
C CYS A 12 2.04 15.42 -14.20
N GLU A 13 1.00 16.05 -14.76
CA GLU A 13 -0.39 15.59 -14.63
C GLU A 13 -0.64 14.34 -15.48
N ASP A 14 -0.05 14.24 -16.66
CA ASP A 14 -0.35 13.18 -17.64
C ASP A 14 0.56 11.95 -17.49
N GLU A 15 1.85 12.12 -17.15
CA GLU A 15 2.83 11.03 -17.16
C GLU A 15 3.45 10.78 -15.78
N HIS A 16 3.24 9.58 -15.23
CA HIS A 16 3.80 9.22 -13.93
C HIS A 16 5.34 9.22 -13.89
N LEU A 17 5.96 8.79 -14.99
CA LEU A 17 7.42 8.73 -15.08
C LEU A 17 8.02 10.14 -15.12
N TYR A 18 7.40 11.07 -15.86
CA TYR A 18 7.85 12.45 -15.92
C TYR A 18 7.76 13.10 -14.54
N PHE A 19 6.61 12.96 -13.86
CA PHE A 19 6.41 13.43 -12.50
C PHE A 19 7.53 12.90 -11.58
N THR A 20 7.75 11.59 -11.57
CA THR A 20 8.78 10.95 -10.75
C THR A 20 10.17 11.56 -11.01
N ARG A 21 10.57 11.67 -12.28
CA ARG A 21 11.89 12.23 -12.65
C ARG A 21 12.03 13.71 -12.24
N ARG A 22 10.96 14.48 -12.41
CA ARG A 22 10.94 15.93 -12.14
C ARG A 22 11.11 16.24 -10.67
N PHE A 23 10.53 15.43 -9.79
CA PHE A 23 10.63 15.58 -8.33
C PHE A 23 11.81 14.79 -7.72
N PHE A 24 12.30 13.76 -8.39
CA PHE A 24 13.50 13.04 -7.95
C PHE A 24 14.76 13.90 -7.99
N LYS A 25 15.00 14.60 -9.11
CA LYS A 25 16.22 15.40 -9.32
C LYS A 25 16.50 16.43 -8.22
N PRO A 26 15.55 17.30 -7.83
CA PRO A 26 15.79 18.27 -6.75
C PRO A 26 15.93 17.60 -5.38
N ARG A 27 15.29 16.45 -5.15
CA ARG A 27 15.33 15.75 -3.85
C ARG A 27 16.63 14.99 -3.63
N MET A 28 17.17 14.36 -4.68
CA MET A 28 18.33 13.47 -4.59
C MET A 28 19.63 14.12 -5.10
N GLY A 29 19.55 15.25 -5.81
CA GLY A 29 20.71 15.96 -6.35
C GLY A 29 21.28 15.39 -7.65
N PHE A 30 20.72 14.29 -8.17
CA PHE A 30 21.13 13.68 -9.44
C PHE A 30 19.92 13.23 -10.28
N LYS A 31 20.14 12.95 -11.56
CA LYS A 31 19.07 12.53 -12.48
C LYS A 31 18.65 11.10 -12.20
N PHE A 32 17.34 10.84 -12.22
CA PHE A 32 16.81 9.48 -12.16
C PHE A 32 17.18 8.70 -13.44
N THR A 33 17.90 7.59 -13.28
CA THR A 33 18.28 6.72 -14.39
C THR A 33 17.09 5.85 -14.80
N VAL A 34 16.57 6.09 -16.00
CA VAL A 34 15.41 5.36 -16.53
C VAL A 34 15.87 4.05 -17.17
N ASN A 35 15.10 3.00 -16.93
CA ASN A 35 15.23 1.70 -17.57
C ASN A 35 13.84 1.28 -18.08
N TRP A 36 13.76 0.31 -19.00
CA TRP A 36 12.53 -0.08 -19.70
C TRP A 36 11.39 -0.43 -18.75
N HIS A 37 11.70 -1.10 -17.62
CA HIS A 37 10.69 -1.51 -16.65
C HIS A 37 10.09 -0.32 -15.91
N HIS A 38 10.84 0.79 -15.73
CA HIS A 38 10.28 2.01 -15.15
C HIS A 38 9.23 2.63 -16.08
N VAL A 39 9.44 2.58 -17.39
CA VAL A 39 8.47 3.06 -18.39
C VAL A 39 7.20 2.22 -18.31
N TYR A 40 7.35 0.89 -18.31
CA TYR A 40 6.20 -0.01 -18.26
C TYR A 40 5.40 0.09 -16.95
N ILE A 41 6.09 0.12 -15.79
CA ILE A 41 5.43 0.28 -14.49
C ILE A 41 4.71 1.62 -14.39
N SER A 42 5.33 2.70 -14.91
CA SER A 42 4.70 4.03 -14.91
C SER A 42 3.44 4.05 -15.76
N TRP A 43 3.47 3.42 -16.94
CA TRP A 43 2.28 3.28 -17.78
C TRP A 43 1.16 2.51 -17.06
N ILE A 44 1.48 1.41 -16.37
CA ILE A 44 0.50 0.68 -15.55
C ILE A 44 -0.09 1.59 -14.45
N ILE A 45 0.76 2.37 -13.76
CA ILE A 45 0.31 3.32 -12.74
C ILE A 45 -0.62 4.39 -13.34
N ASP A 46 -0.31 4.89 -14.55
CA ASP A 46 -1.17 5.83 -15.25
C ASP A 46 -2.55 5.22 -15.56
N GLN A 47 -2.62 3.94 -15.94
CA GLN A 47 -3.90 3.23 -16.11
C GLN A 47 -4.68 3.07 -14.79
N VAL A 48 -3.99 2.85 -13.67
CA VAL A 48 -4.64 2.81 -12.34
C VAL A 48 -5.22 4.17 -11.95
N ILE A 49 -4.49 5.26 -12.20
CA ILE A 49 -4.97 6.62 -11.91
C ILE A 49 -6.16 6.99 -12.80
N ALA A 50 -6.14 6.57 -14.08
CA ALA A 50 -7.25 6.75 -15.00
C ALA A 50 -8.50 5.95 -14.61
N GLY A 51 -8.37 4.95 -13.72
CA GLY A 51 -9.45 4.07 -13.30
C GLY A 51 -9.67 2.87 -14.22
N GLU A 52 -8.84 2.69 -15.24
CA GLU A 52 -8.91 1.56 -16.18
C GLU A 52 -8.46 0.24 -15.51
N ILE A 53 -7.59 0.32 -14.49
CA ILE A 53 -7.14 -0.83 -13.71
C ILE A 53 -7.46 -0.60 -12.23
N ALA A 54 -8.40 -1.37 -11.69
CA ALA A 54 -8.79 -1.29 -10.28
C ALA A 54 -7.76 -1.93 -9.33
N ASN A 55 -7.15 -3.06 -9.73
CA ASN A 55 -6.23 -3.83 -8.90
C ASN A 55 -5.01 -4.26 -9.72
N VAL A 56 -3.81 -4.04 -9.17
CA VAL A 56 -2.55 -4.40 -9.83
C VAL A 56 -1.58 -5.03 -8.84
N VAL A 57 -0.88 -6.08 -9.29
CA VAL A 57 0.28 -6.66 -8.59
C VAL A 57 1.51 -6.49 -9.48
N ILE A 58 2.54 -5.85 -8.95
CA ILE A 58 3.80 -5.60 -9.66
C ILE A 58 4.91 -6.39 -8.98
N ASN A 59 5.40 -7.44 -9.65
CA ASN A 59 6.53 -8.24 -9.18
C ASN A 59 7.84 -7.75 -9.84
N VAL A 60 8.79 -7.26 -9.03
CA VAL A 60 10.07 -6.72 -9.51
C VAL A 60 11.19 -7.03 -8.51
N PRO A 61 12.44 -7.18 -9.00
CA PRO A 61 13.58 -7.47 -8.14
C PRO A 61 13.92 -6.29 -7.19
N PRO A 62 14.70 -6.54 -6.13
CA PRO A 62 15.22 -5.47 -5.29
C PRO A 62 16.06 -4.48 -6.12
N GLY A 63 16.04 -3.21 -5.73
CA GLY A 63 16.75 -2.14 -6.45
C GLY A 63 16.08 -1.64 -7.73
N ALA A 64 14.93 -2.20 -8.14
CA ALA A 64 14.22 -1.82 -9.38
C ALA A 64 13.53 -0.43 -9.35
N GLY A 65 13.88 0.46 -8.41
CA GLY A 65 13.26 1.79 -8.29
C GLY A 65 11.79 1.78 -7.86
N LYS A 66 11.21 0.61 -7.52
CA LYS A 66 9.79 0.45 -7.15
C LYS A 66 9.30 1.43 -6.09
N THR A 67 10.10 1.64 -5.04
CA THR A 67 9.74 2.52 -3.93
C THR A 67 9.51 3.94 -4.44
N GLU A 68 10.38 4.42 -5.32
CA GLU A 68 10.29 5.76 -5.89
C GLU A 68 9.04 5.94 -6.76
N LEU A 69 8.73 4.93 -7.57
CA LEU A 69 7.53 4.96 -8.42
C LEU A 69 6.25 4.92 -7.58
N THR A 70 6.20 4.08 -6.55
CA THR A 70 4.99 3.93 -5.71
C THR A 70 4.79 5.07 -4.72
N THR A 71 5.85 5.68 -4.17
CA THR A 71 5.70 6.80 -3.24
C THR A 71 5.23 8.07 -3.94
N ASN A 72 5.70 8.32 -5.16
CA ASN A 72 5.29 9.47 -5.97
C ASN A 72 3.84 9.38 -6.47
N LEU A 73 3.20 8.21 -6.38
CA LEU A 73 1.79 8.04 -6.69
C LEU A 73 0.89 8.87 -5.76
N ILE A 74 1.27 8.98 -4.49
CA ILE A 74 0.50 9.69 -3.47
C ILE A 74 0.45 11.21 -3.74
N PRO A 75 1.59 11.93 -3.84
CA PRO A 75 1.56 13.36 -4.12
C PRO A 75 0.96 13.67 -5.49
N ARG A 76 1.22 12.84 -6.52
CA ARG A 76 0.60 13.04 -7.85
C ARG A 76 -0.91 12.86 -7.80
N GLY A 77 -1.39 11.79 -7.16
CA GLY A 77 -2.81 11.54 -7.03
C GLY A 77 -3.54 12.59 -6.20
N LEU A 78 -2.92 13.12 -5.14
CA LEU A 78 -3.45 14.26 -4.38
C LEU A 78 -3.48 15.54 -5.21
N ALA A 79 -2.48 15.78 -6.06
CA ALA A 79 -2.43 16.94 -6.95
C ALA A 79 -3.53 16.88 -8.02
N LEU A 80 -3.83 15.69 -8.56
CA LEU A 80 -4.91 15.48 -9.53
C LEU A 80 -6.30 15.52 -8.87
N ASN A 81 -6.43 14.92 -7.69
CA ASN A 81 -7.68 14.87 -6.96
C ASN A 81 -7.43 14.95 -5.44
N ALA A 82 -7.64 16.13 -4.87
CA ALA A 82 -7.45 16.36 -3.43
C ALA A 82 -8.38 15.54 -2.51
N ARG A 83 -9.44 14.92 -3.05
CA ARG A 83 -10.34 14.03 -2.29
C ARG A 83 -9.88 12.56 -2.29
N SER A 84 -8.83 12.23 -3.04
CA SER A 84 -8.26 10.88 -3.06
C SER A 84 -7.72 10.48 -1.68
N ARG A 85 -7.82 9.20 -1.34
CA ARG A 85 -7.34 8.65 -0.07
C ARG A 85 -6.32 7.56 -0.36
N PHE A 86 -5.13 7.69 0.21
CA PHE A 86 -4.06 6.72 0.05
C PHE A 86 -3.77 6.01 1.37
N LEU A 87 -3.65 4.69 1.30
CA LEU A 87 -3.07 3.87 2.36
C LEU A 87 -1.75 3.31 1.85
N TYR A 88 -0.64 3.84 2.35
CA TYR A 88 0.69 3.37 1.99
C TYR A 88 1.24 2.49 3.11
N LEU A 89 1.48 1.22 2.79
CA LEU A 89 2.05 0.25 3.72
C LEU A 89 3.40 -0.21 3.20
N SER A 90 4.40 -0.19 4.06
CA SER A 90 5.71 -0.77 3.79
C SER A 90 6.04 -1.81 4.85
N PHE A 91 6.46 -2.99 4.41
CA PHE A 91 6.87 -4.08 5.29
C PHE A 91 8.40 -4.18 5.32
N SER A 92 8.99 -4.25 6.51
CA SER A 92 10.39 -4.65 6.67
C SER A 92 10.47 -5.87 7.59
N GLN A 93 11.21 -6.88 7.14
CA GLN A 93 11.37 -8.14 7.87
C GLN A 93 12.04 -7.93 9.24
N SER A 94 12.93 -6.94 9.36
CA SER A 94 13.65 -6.62 10.61
C SER A 94 12.76 -6.05 11.72
N LEU A 95 11.67 -5.36 11.37
CA LEU A 95 10.70 -4.86 12.37
C LEU A 95 9.71 -5.95 12.76
N VAL A 96 9.37 -6.85 11.85
CA VAL A 96 8.25 -7.78 12.05
C VAL A 96 8.69 -9.12 12.64
N ALA A 97 9.89 -9.62 12.33
CA ALA A 97 10.37 -10.86 12.94
C ALA A 97 10.33 -10.80 14.48
N PRO A 98 10.74 -9.70 15.16
CA PRO A 98 10.56 -9.57 16.59
C PRO A 98 9.08 -9.52 17.02
N HIS A 99 8.21 -8.81 16.31
CA HIS A 99 6.81 -8.67 16.71
C HIS A 99 5.96 -9.93 16.47
N LEU A 100 6.27 -10.73 15.45
CA LEU A 100 5.63 -12.03 15.23
C LEU A 100 6.16 -13.10 16.18
N HIS A 101 7.46 -13.06 16.52
CA HIS A 101 8.04 -14.04 17.44
C HIS A 101 7.85 -13.71 18.91
N TYR A 102 8.11 -12.46 19.31
CA TYR A 102 8.02 -12.01 20.71
C TYR A 102 6.67 -11.38 21.06
N GLY A 103 5.76 -11.28 20.08
CA GLY A 103 4.47 -10.64 20.25
C GLY A 103 4.56 -9.11 20.17
N ALA A 104 3.41 -8.46 20.16
CA ALA A 104 3.31 -7.02 20.14
C ALA A 104 2.04 -6.53 20.85
N THR A 105 2.17 -5.46 21.63
CA THR A 105 1.01 -4.72 22.14
C THR A 105 0.89 -3.43 21.34
N ILE A 106 -0.21 -3.31 20.60
CA ILE A 106 -0.52 -2.12 19.81
C ILE A 106 -1.41 -1.20 20.64
N LEU A 107 -0.93 0.02 20.87
CA LEU A 107 -1.61 1.05 21.63
C LEU A 107 -1.96 2.25 20.74
N PRO A 108 -3.10 2.93 20.98
CA PRO A 108 -3.46 4.14 20.26
C PRO A 108 -2.51 5.29 20.66
N LYS A 109 -1.89 5.94 19.67
CA LYS A 109 -0.88 6.99 19.90
C LYS A 109 -1.49 8.35 20.25
N ASN A 110 -2.57 8.74 19.56
CA ASN A 110 -3.20 10.07 19.69
C ASN A 110 -4.69 9.97 20.06
N GLY A 111 -5.13 8.87 20.69
CA GLY A 111 -6.54 8.65 21.03
C GLY A 111 -6.73 7.60 22.14
N GLN A 112 -7.96 7.44 22.62
CA GLN A 112 -8.26 6.46 23.68
C GLN A 112 -8.48 5.03 23.18
N TYR A 113 -8.81 4.87 21.88
CA TYR A 113 -9.16 3.57 21.30
C TYR A 113 -8.59 3.42 19.90
N ILE A 114 -8.22 2.18 19.56
CA ILE A 114 -8.04 1.70 18.19
C ILE A 114 -9.42 1.25 17.71
N THR A 115 -9.78 1.61 16.48
CA THR A 115 -11.09 1.28 15.91
C THR A 115 -10.92 0.39 14.68
N PHE A 116 -11.63 -0.74 14.65
CA PHE A 116 -11.64 -1.70 13.55
C PHE A 116 -13.02 -1.74 12.90
N ALA A 117 -13.06 -1.74 11.57
CA ALA A 117 -14.28 -2.02 10.81
C ALA A 117 -14.41 -3.54 10.64
N VAL A 118 -15.44 -4.14 11.21
CA VAL A 118 -15.71 -5.58 11.18
C VAL A 118 -17.19 -5.78 10.88
N GLY A 119 -17.51 -6.46 9.76
CA GLY A 119 -18.90 -6.78 9.38
C GLY A 119 -19.82 -5.55 9.27
N GLY A 120 -19.32 -4.44 8.73
CA GLY A 120 -20.09 -3.19 8.62
C GLY A 120 -20.26 -2.40 9.92
N GLN A 121 -19.72 -2.88 11.04
CA GLN A 121 -19.71 -2.18 12.33
C GLN A 121 -18.30 -1.76 12.76
N TYR A 122 -18.22 -0.75 13.62
CA TYR A 122 -16.96 -0.31 14.21
C TYR A 122 -16.79 -0.85 15.63
N ARG A 123 -15.72 -1.60 15.87
CA ARG A 123 -15.33 -2.09 17.20
C ARG A 123 -14.19 -1.23 17.73
N LYS A 124 -14.34 -0.72 18.95
CA LYS A 124 -13.33 0.09 19.65
C LYS A 124 -12.63 -0.76 20.70
N VAL A 125 -11.30 -0.78 20.69
CA VAL A 125 -10.49 -1.47 21.71
C VAL A 125 -9.41 -0.54 22.24
N LYS A 126 -9.09 -0.66 23.53
CA LYS A 126 -8.03 0.17 24.15
C LYS A 126 -6.64 -0.25 23.71
N GLN A 127 -6.47 -1.53 23.38
CA GLN A 127 -5.23 -2.12 22.91
C GLN A 127 -5.54 -3.35 22.05
N SER A 128 -4.63 -3.67 21.15
CA SER A 128 -4.64 -4.95 20.41
C SER A 128 -3.38 -5.72 20.79
N ILE A 129 -3.55 -6.95 21.27
CA ILE A 129 -2.43 -7.81 21.69
C ILE A 129 -2.23 -8.86 20.61
N LEU A 130 -1.01 -8.90 20.08
CA LEU A 130 -0.50 -9.98 19.25
C LEU A 130 0.35 -10.87 20.16
N PRO A 131 -0.10 -12.09 20.51
CA PRO A 131 0.68 -12.97 21.36
C PRO A 131 1.96 -13.44 20.65
N PRO A 132 3.05 -13.68 21.39
CA PRO A 132 4.28 -14.27 20.85
C PRO A 132 4.00 -15.63 20.20
N ARG A 133 4.70 -15.92 19.11
CA ARG A 133 4.64 -17.21 18.40
C ARG A 133 6.02 -17.85 18.31
N THR A 134 6.08 -19.16 18.52
CA THR A 134 7.31 -19.94 18.46
C THR A 134 7.87 -20.09 17.04
N GLN A 135 7.05 -19.88 16.00
CA GLN A 135 7.42 -20.08 14.60
C GLN A 135 6.90 -18.94 13.71
N LEU A 136 7.69 -18.57 12.69
CA LEU A 136 7.30 -17.57 11.68
C LEU A 136 6.60 -18.31 10.52
N GLY A 137 5.34 -17.99 10.24
CA GLY A 137 4.56 -18.60 9.16
C GLY A 137 3.21 -19.15 9.62
N ILE A 138 2.54 -19.88 8.72
CA ILE A 138 1.29 -20.60 9.01
C ILE A 138 1.70 -21.99 9.52
N ASN A 139 1.45 -22.28 10.79
CA ASN A 139 1.59 -23.63 11.32
C ASN A 139 0.27 -24.43 11.12
N ALA A 140 0.25 -25.71 11.46
CA ALA A 140 -0.94 -26.55 11.27
C ALA A 140 -2.18 -26.05 12.06
N GLU A 141 -1.97 -25.37 13.19
CA GLU A 141 -3.05 -24.78 13.98
C GLU A 141 -3.60 -23.49 13.33
N ASP A 142 -2.71 -22.64 12.80
CA ASP A 142 -3.06 -21.46 12.01
C ASP A 142 -3.77 -21.85 10.72
N GLU A 143 -3.35 -22.93 10.06
CA GLU A 143 -3.99 -23.46 8.86
C GLU A 143 -5.42 -23.93 9.17
N ALA A 144 -5.60 -24.68 10.26
CA ALA A 144 -6.92 -25.09 10.72
C ALA A 144 -7.80 -23.90 11.10
N MET A 145 -7.26 -22.90 11.80
CA MET A 145 -7.98 -21.67 12.16
C MET A 145 -8.39 -20.86 10.93
N VAL A 146 -7.49 -20.71 9.95
CA VAL A 146 -7.80 -20.01 8.70
C VAL A 146 -8.88 -20.76 7.93
N LEU A 147 -8.79 -22.09 7.83
CA LEU A 147 -9.81 -22.91 7.19
C LEU A 147 -11.16 -22.81 7.91
N ASP A 148 -11.18 -22.75 9.24
CA ASP A 148 -12.41 -22.59 10.03
C ASP A 148 -13.04 -21.21 9.87
N ILE A 149 -12.22 -20.14 9.85
CA ILE A 149 -12.69 -18.77 9.60
C ILE A 149 -13.25 -18.65 8.17
N VAL A 150 -12.52 -19.17 7.18
CA VAL A 150 -12.95 -19.15 5.78
C VAL A 150 -14.21 -20.01 5.60
N GLY A 151 -14.24 -21.19 6.20
CA GLY A 151 -15.40 -22.09 6.20
C GLY A 151 -16.63 -21.43 6.81
N SER A 152 -16.48 -20.82 7.99
CA SER A 152 -17.55 -20.07 8.68
C SER A 152 -18.07 -18.89 7.85
N PHE A 153 -17.16 -18.16 7.19
CA PHE A 153 -17.53 -17.06 6.31
C PHE A 153 -18.32 -17.54 5.08
N ILE A 154 -17.85 -18.61 4.44
CA ILE A 154 -18.55 -19.25 3.30
C ILE A 154 -19.92 -19.76 3.74
N ASP A 155 -20.00 -20.44 4.89
CA ASP A 155 -21.26 -20.95 5.42
C ASP A 155 -22.25 -19.83 5.70
N GLU A 156 -21.82 -18.76 6.36
CA GLU A 156 -22.68 -17.64 6.76
C GLU A 156 -23.13 -16.79 5.56
N HIS A 157 -22.25 -16.53 4.59
CA HIS A 157 -22.49 -15.51 3.56
C HIS A 157 -22.72 -16.08 2.16
N LEU A 158 -22.27 -17.30 1.87
CA LEU A 158 -22.41 -17.92 0.55
C LEU A 158 -23.39 -19.11 0.54
N LEU A 159 -23.42 -19.92 1.62
CA LEU A 159 -24.26 -21.12 1.65
C LEU A 159 -25.59 -20.93 2.40
N ARG A 160 -25.62 -20.11 3.46
CA ARG A 160 -26.86 -19.76 4.20
C ARG A 160 -27.53 -18.48 3.69
N GLY A 161 -26.96 -17.83 2.68
CA GLY A 161 -27.54 -16.69 1.98
C GLY A 161 -28.59 -17.11 0.94
N THR A 162 -29.66 -17.78 1.37
CA THR A 162 -30.98 -17.89 0.70
C THR A 162 -32.08 -17.87 1.73
#